data_AF-A0A164Q866-F1
#
_entry.id   AF-A0A164Q866-F1
#
_cell.length_a   1.000
_cell.length_b   1.000
_cell.length_c   1.000
_cell.angle_alpha   90.00
_cell.angle_beta   90.00
_cell.angle_gamma   90.00
#
_symmetry.space_group_name_H-M   'P 1'
#
loop_
_entity.id
_entity.type
_entity.pdbx_description
1 polymer ?
#
loop_
_entity_poly.entity_id
_entity_poly.type
_entity_poly.pdbx_seq_one_letter_code
_entity_poly.pdbx_strand_id
1 'polypeptide(L)'
;MDIISTSHSLRFSNLAYPRIPPFLPRDLQLIIVTLAVRGDRKRCLRFMKVSRDFAVWVRPLLYEFVHISKYLQLCWFVVARRERLTRFSMARNLFISTPYDSAFDAYVLNACGQVQSLALRGDSLRGVTHLTQRGVWATVEVACKPSSVFLFHTNCELFQQRHMASPAILRNCTHLAIEPTSVDIRCISYLLNITPTVTHLALLFTYPRLYAIHNAKEFCEENPQLSSIVLCHFIQRSRPTSGDLWAITSFGPHGFEQLDSRVALVEILKNRSACASHWRALACGSLDIWGMGKARREAIDGRA
;
A
#
# COMPACT_ATOMS: atom_id res chain seq x y z
N MET A 1 -82.31 -2.35 -11.34
CA MET A 1 -81.16 -1.50 -11.65
C MET A 1 -81.09 -0.45 -10.58
N ASP A 2 -80.09 -0.57 -9.70
CA ASP A 2 -79.36 0.52 -9.04
C ASP A 2 -78.52 -0.11 -7.92
N ILE A 3 -77.23 -0.21 -8.20
CA ILE A 3 -76.20 -0.70 -7.30
C ILE A 3 -75.78 0.48 -6.44
N ILE A 4 -76.24 0.53 -5.18
CA ILE A 4 -75.70 1.46 -4.20
C ILE A 4 -74.55 0.77 -3.46
N SER A 5 -73.36 1.15 -3.90
CA SER A 5 -72.08 1.01 -3.23
C SER A 5 -72.16 1.52 -1.78
N THR A 6 -72.07 0.62 -0.81
CA THR A 6 -71.71 0.97 0.56
C THR A 6 -70.26 0.56 0.81
N SER A 7 -69.41 1.57 0.83
CA SER A 7 -67.99 1.49 1.15
C SER A 7 -67.77 0.90 2.54
N HIS A 8 -67.15 -0.28 2.59
CA HIS A 8 -66.51 -0.78 3.80
C HIS A 8 -65.33 0.14 4.13
N SER A 9 -65.56 1.14 4.99
CA SER A 9 -64.47 1.88 5.62
C SER A 9 -63.76 0.92 6.58
N LEU A 10 -62.65 0.34 6.11
CA LEU A 10 -61.66 -0.28 6.99
C LEU A 10 -61.13 0.84 7.90
N ARG A 11 -61.67 0.89 9.12
CA ARG A 11 -61.07 1.66 10.21
C ARG A 11 -59.69 1.08 10.45
N PHE A 12 -58.68 1.70 9.85
CA PHE A 12 -57.31 1.57 10.31
C PHE A 12 -57.26 2.18 11.71
N SER A 13 -57.51 1.35 12.71
CA SER A 13 -57.12 1.61 14.09
C SER A 13 -55.66 2.07 14.07
N ASN A 14 -55.44 3.28 14.58
CA ASN A 14 -54.14 3.90 14.78
C ASN A 14 -53.16 2.91 15.42
N LEU A 15 -52.38 2.21 14.59
CA LEU A 15 -51.11 1.65 15.00
C LEU A 15 -50.23 2.86 15.28
N ALA A 16 -50.19 3.26 16.55
CA ALA A 16 -49.20 4.19 17.05
C ALA A 16 -47.83 3.55 16.83
N TYR A 17 -47.25 3.77 15.65
CA TYR A 17 -45.84 3.51 15.43
C TYR A 17 -45.09 4.23 16.55
N PRO A 18 -44.21 3.56 17.30
CA PRO A 18 -43.36 4.25 18.25
C PRO A 18 -42.68 5.37 17.47
N ARG A 19 -42.89 6.62 17.90
CA ARG A 19 -42.21 7.79 17.34
C ARG A 19 -40.72 7.53 17.50
N ILE A 20 -40.08 7.00 16.45
CA ILE A 20 -38.63 6.92 16.37
C ILE A 20 -38.18 8.37 16.60
N PRO A 21 -37.33 8.65 17.60
CA PRO A 21 -36.81 9.99 17.80
C PRO A 21 -36.26 10.51 16.47
N PRO A 22 -36.40 11.80 16.12
CA PRO A 22 -35.93 12.33 14.83
C PRO A 22 -34.40 12.29 14.68
N PHE A 23 -33.70 11.67 15.64
CA PHE A 23 -32.27 11.57 15.73
C PHE A 23 -31.85 10.16 15.34
N LEU A 24 -31.05 10.07 14.28
CA LEU A 24 -30.39 8.83 13.91
C LEU A 24 -29.53 8.34 15.10
N PRO A 25 -29.61 7.07 15.53
CA PRO A 25 -28.73 6.52 16.56
C PRO A 25 -27.24 6.80 16.31
N ARG A 26 -26.47 7.04 17.38
CA ARG A 26 -25.06 7.44 17.28
C ARG A 26 -24.22 6.43 16.49
N ASP A 27 -24.46 5.13 16.65
CA ASP A 27 -23.72 4.09 15.96
C ASP A 27 -24.01 4.09 14.45
N LEU A 28 -25.26 4.36 14.06
CA LEU A 28 -25.63 4.53 12.66
C LEU A 28 -25.03 5.81 12.07
N GLN A 29 -25.00 6.91 12.83
CA GLN A 29 -24.28 8.12 12.41
C GLN A 29 -22.79 7.84 12.19
N LEU A 30 -22.14 7.13 13.12
CA LEU A 30 -20.73 6.75 13.02
C LEU A 30 -20.46 5.91 11.76
N ILE A 31 -21.28 4.90 11.49
CA ILE A 31 -21.16 4.05 10.29
C ILE A 31 -21.33 4.89 9.03
N ILE A 32 -22.39 5.69 8.94
CA ILE A 32 -22.67 6.53 7.77
C ILE A 32 -21.52 7.52 7.52
N VAL A 33 -21.07 8.22 8.57
CA VAL A 33 -19.98 9.20 8.47
C VAL A 33 -18.69 8.51 8.03
N THR A 34 -18.34 7.38 8.64
CA THR A 34 -17.12 6.61 8.33
C THR A 34 -17.10 6.14 6.88
N LEU A 35 -18.23 5.61 6.39
CA LEU A 35 -18.37 5.20 4.99
C LEU A 35 -18.34 6.40 4.03
N ALA A 36 -19.01 7.51 4.38
CA ALA A 36 -19.12 8.68 3.51
C ALA A 36 -17.78 9.40 3.26
N VAL A 37 -16.87 9.34 4.24
CA VAL A 37 -15.56 10.02 4.17
C VAL A 37 -14.42 9.11 3.67
N ARG A 38 -14.64 7.79 3.57
CA ARG A 38 -13.58 6.83 3.26
C ARG A 38 -12.86 7.18 1.96
N GLY A 39 -11.55 7.31 2.03
CA GLY A 39 -10.71 7.63 0.87
C GLY A 39 -10.72 9.09 0.41
N ASP A 40 -11.62 9.94 0.90
CA ASP A 40 -11.74 11.34 0.50
C ASP A 40 -11.32 12.31 1.63
N ARG A 41 -10.07 12.78 1.53
CA ARG A 41 -9.48 13.73 2.47
C ARG A 41 -10.30 15.03 2.61
N LYS A 42 -10.87 15.55 1.51
CA LYS A 42 -11.67 16.79 1.54
C LYS A 42 -12.99 16.57 2.27
N ARG A 43 -13.62 15.41 2.09
CA ARG A 43 -14.80 15.02 2.88
C ARG A 43 -14.43 14.85 4.35
N CYS A 44 -13.33 14.18 4.67
CA CYS A 44 -12.88 14.05 6.07
C CYS A 44 -12.80 15.44 6.75
N LEU A 45 -12.10 16.39 6.13
CA LEU A 45 -11.96 17.75 6.67
C LEU A 45 -13.28 18.50 6.81
N ARG A 46 -14.26 18.28 5.92
CA ARG A 46 -15.60 18.88 6.02
C ARG A 46 -16.39 18.29 7.19
N PHE A 47 -16.43 16.96 7.30
CA PHE A 47 -17.16 16.29 8.39
C PHE A 47 -16.58 16.60 9.76
N MET A 48 -15.26 16.76 9.88
CA MET A 48 -14.62 17.18 11.12
C MET A 48 -15.06 18.58 11.62
N LYS A 49 -15.62 19.42 10.75
CA LYS A 49 -16.14 20.76 11.14
C LYS A 49 -17.58 20.72 11.64
N VAL A 50 -18.30 19.61 11.44
CA VAL A 50 -19.73 19.49 11.79
C VAL A 50 -19.91 19.46 13.31
N SER A 51 -19.15 18.61 14.01
CA SER A 51 -19.22 18.49 15.47
C SER A 51 -17.94 17.88 16.04
N ARG A 52 -17.78 17.94 17.36
CA ARG A 52 -16.66 17.28 18.06
C ARG A 52 -16.70 15.76 17.89
N ASP A 53 -17.87 15.14 17.94
CA ASP A 53 -18.03 13.70 17.72
C ASP A 53 -17.57 13.28 16.32
N PHE A 54 -18.02 14.01 15.29
CA PHE A 54 -17.59 13.73 13.91
C PHE A 54 -16.08 13.91 13.76
N ALA A 55 -15.51 14.92 14.42
CA ALA A 55 -14.07 15.12 14.44
C ALA A 55 -13.32 13.94 15.06
N VAL A 56 -13.84 13.32 16.12
CA VAL A 56 -13.26 12.14 16.76
C VAL A 56 -13.36 10.92 15.84
N TRP A 57 -14.51 10.69 15.21
CA TRP A 57 -14.75 9.54 14.34
C TRP A 57 -13.94 9.57 13.04
N VAL A 58 -13.81 10.75 12.45
CA VAL A 58 -13.19 10.93 11.12
C VAL A 58 -11.68 11.09 11.19
N ARG A 59 -11.14 11.57 12.31
CA ARG A 59 -9.70 11.83 12.46
C ARG A 59 -8.83 10.59 12.18
N PRO A 60 -9.14 9.38 12.68
CA PRO A 60 -8.39 8.18 12.32
C PRO A 60 -8.37 7.93 10.81
N LEU A 61 -9.49 8.10 10.11
CA LEU A 61 -9.61 7.90 8.66
C LEU A 61 -8.84 8.95 7.86
N LEU A 62 -8.79 10.19 8.35
CA LEU A 62 -8.02 11.26 7.73
C LEU A 62 -6.51 10.98 7.75
N TYR A 63 -6.02 10.37 8.83
CA TYR A 63 -4.61 10.10 9.08
C TYR A 63 -4.21 8.64 8.83
N GLU A 64 -5.14 7.78 8.41
CA GLU A 64 -4.87 6.38 8.06
C GLU A 64 -3.82 6.27 6.94
N PHE A 65 -3.92 7.15 5.93
CA PHE A 65 -2.98 7.26 4.80
C PHE A 65 -2.22 8.58 4.87
N VAL A 66 -0.94 8.50 5.19
CA VAL A 66 -0.05 9.66 5.27
C VAL A 66 0.97 9.60 4.13
N HIS A 67 1.00 10.65 3.31
CA HIS A 67 2.02 10.82 2.29
C HIS A 67 2.86 12.07 2.62
N ILE A 68 4.15 11.86 2.86
CA ILE A 68 5.14 12.91 3.12
C ILE A 68 5.94 13.10 1.84
N SER A 69 5.68 14.17 1.10
CA SER A 69 6.34 14.46 -0.18
C SER A 69 7.25 15.69 -0.14
N LYS A 70 7.21 16.47 0.94
CA LYS A 70 8.07 17.64 1.17
C LYS A 70 8.42 17.68 2.65
N TYR A 71 9.67 18.03 2.97
CA TYR A 71 10.00 18.49 4.32
C TYR A 71 9.29 19.81 4.50
N LEU A 72 8.19 19.81 5.25
CA LEU A 72 7.71 21.04 5.87
C LEU A 72 8.90 21.61 6.63
N GLN A 73 9.25 22.86 6.32
CA GLN A 73 10.50 23.54 6.70
C GLN A 73 11.15 22.96 7.97
N LEU A 74 12.33 22.36 7.83
CA LEU A 74 13.09 21.66 8.88
C LEU A 74 13.23 22.44 10.21
N CYS A 75 13.10 23.76 10.18
CA CYS A 75 13.06 24.62 11.38
C CYS A 75 11.88 24.32 12.33
N TRP A 76 10.75 23.80 11.83
CA TRP A 76 9.64 23.38 12.71
C TRP A 76 9.97 22.12 13.50
N PHE A 77 10.75 21.17 12.97
CA PHE A 77 11.07 19.92 13.67
C PHE A 77 12.06 20.11 14.83
N VAL A 78 12.99 21.05 14.68
CA VAL A 78 13.92 21.43 15.76
C VAL A 78 13.18 22.09 16.92
N VAL A 79 12.12 22.86 16.64
CA VAL A 79 11.24 23.47 17.66
C VAL A 79 10.18 22.47 18.18
N ALA A 80 9.74 21.53 17.35
CA ALA A 80 8.66 20.56 17.63
C ALA A 80 9.10 19.29 18.39
N ARG A 81 10.33 19.20 18.90
CA ARG A 81 10.63 18.20 19.96
C ARG A 81 9.68 18.33 21.17
N ARG A 82 8.96 19.45 21.29
CA ARG A 82 7.90 19.71 22.28
C ARG A 82 6.47 19.40 21.79
N GLU A 83 6.20 19.39 20.49
CA GLU A 83 4.87 19.06 19.95
C GLU A 83 4.81 17.58 19.54
N ARG A 84 4.10 16.78 20.34
CA ARG A 84 3.89 15.37 20.04
C ARG A 84 3.20 15.23 18.67
N LEU A 85 3.80 14.48 17.76
CA LEU A 85 3.24 14.03 16.48
C LEU A 85 2.07 13.04 16.67
N THR A 86 1.12 13.33 17.57
CA THR A 86 -0.01 12.46 17.93
C THR A 86 -0.92 12.11 16.76
N ARG A 87 -0.85 12.86 15.66
CA ARG A 87 -1.59 12.55 14.43
C ARG A 87 -0.98 11.37 13.68
N PHE A 88 0.35 11.21 13.77
CA PHE A 88 1.09 10.13 13.10
C PHE A 88 0.91 8.78 13.81
N SER A 89 0.54 8.77 15.09
CA SER A 89 0.24 7.51 15.80
C SER A 89 -1.02 6.81 15.28
N MET A 90 -1.83 7.49 14.46
CA MET A 90 -3.01 6.92 13.78
C MET A 90 -2.68 6.38 12.37
N ALA A 91 -1.46 6.60 11.87
CA ALA A 91 -1.09 6.17 10.53
C ALA A 91 -1.01 4.64 10.47
N ARG A 92 -1.70 4.06 9.49
CA ARG A 92 -1.61 2.64 9.12
C ARG A 92 -0.79 2.45 7.85
N ASN A 93 -0.85 3.43 6.96
CA ASN A 93 -0.19 3.44 5.69
C ASN A 93 0.64 4.72 5.58
N LEU A 94 1.96 4.59 5.52
CA LEU A 94 2.89 5.71 5.40
C LEU A 94 3.65 5.65 4.07
N PHE A 95 3.69 6.75 3.33
CA PHE A 95 4.58 6.92 2.18
C PHE A 95 5.51 8.10 2.41
N ILE A 96 6.81 7.82 2.43
CA ILE A 96 7.86 8.84 2.47
C ILE A 96 8.46 8.95 1.07
N SER A 97 8.30 10.12 0.45
CA SER A 97 8.81 10.43 -0.89
C SER A 97 9.67 11.70 -0.91
N THR A 98 10.38 11.96 0.19
CA THR A 98 11.33 13.06 0.36
C THR A 98 12.77 12.58 0.26
N PRO A 99 13.75 13.44 -0.06
CA PRO A 99 15.17 13.07 -0.06
C PRO A 99 15.66 12.86 1.38
N TYR A 100 15.86 11.62 1.82
CA TYR A 100 15.96 11.23 3.25
C TYR A 100 16.83 12.10 4.17
N ASP A 101 16.30 12.41 5.35
CA ASP A 101 17.01 12.99 6.51
C ASP A 101 16.86 12.01 7.68
N SER A 102 17.96 11.46 8.19
CA SER A 102 17.91 10.39 9.21
C SER A 102 17.22 10.81 10.50
N ALA A 103 17.39 12.06 10.92
CA ALA A 103 16.80 12.54 12.16
C ALA A 103 15.28 12.74 11.99
N PHE A 104 14.86 13.33 10.88
CA PHE A 104 13.45 13.48 10.53
C PHE A 104 12.77 12.11 10.36
N ASP A 105 13.39 11.22 9.59
CA ASP A 105 12.83 9.91 9.28
C ASP A 105 12.70 9.07 10.55
N ALA A 106 13.73 9.03 11.39
CA ALA A 106 13.67 8.34 12.68
C ALA A 106 12.56 8.93 13.57
N TYR A 107 12.41 10.26 13.60
CA TYR A 107 11.36 10.90 14.40
C TYR A 107 9.95 10.54 13.90
N VAL A 108 9.72 10.61 12.59
CA VAL A 108 8.44 10.22 11.96
C VAL A 108 8.15 8.74 12.17
N LEU A 109 9.13 7.86 11.94
CA LEU A 109 8.98 6.42 12.13
C LEU A 109 8.71 6.07 13.59
N ASN A 110 9.32 6.77 14.55
CA ASN A 110 9.02 6.58 15.97
C ASN A 110 7.61 7.06 16.35
N ALA A 111 7.07 8.08 15.68
CA ALA A 111 5.69 8.51 15.87
C ALA A 111 4.66 7.56 15.23
N CYS A 112 5.08 6.75 14.26
CA CYS A 112 4.26 5.89 13.42
C CYS A 112 4.24 4.42 13.87
N GLY A 113 4.06 4.14 15.17
CA GLY A 113 4.14 2.78 15.72
C GLY A 113 3.05 1.79 15.26
N GLN A 114 1.97 2.27 14.63
CA GLN A 114 0.84 1.44 14.17
C GLN A 114 0.85 1.12 12.66
N VAL A 115 1.90 1.55 11.96
CA VAL A 115 2.01 1.38 10.50
C VAL A 115 2.12 -0.10 10.14
N GLN A 116 1.29 -0.50 9.19
CA GLN A 116 1.26 -1.84 8.60
C GLN A 116 1.93 -1.84 7.22
N SER A 117 1.73 -0.76 6.45
CA SER A 117 2.29 -0.58 5.10
C SER A 117 3.19 0.65 5.05
N LEU A 118 4.45 0.47 4.67
CA LEU A 118 5.41 1.54 4.47
C LEU A 118 5.86 1.59 3.02
N ALA A 119 5.69 2.73 2.36
CA ALA A 119 6.32 3.01 1.08
C ALA A 119 7.46 4.01 1.22
N LEU A 120 8.48 3.78 0.41
CA LEU A 120 9.70 4.57 0.34
C LEU A 120 10.03 4.85 -1.12
N ARG A 121 10.37 6.09 -1.46
CA ARG A 121 10.87 6.45 -2.79
C ARG A 121 12.40 6.58 -2.77
N GLY A 122 13.06 5.85 -3.66
CA GLY A 122 14.50 5.64 -3.68
C GLY A 122 15.31 6.64 -4.52
N ASP A 123 14.73 7.75 -5.00
CA ASP A 123 15.41 8.75 -5.84
C ASP A 123 16.75 9.24 -5.22
N SER A 124 16.92 9.12 -3.92
CA SER A 124 18.14 9.47 -3.16
C SER A 124 19.24 8.40 -3.18
N LEU A 125 19.00 7.15 -3.58
CA LEU A 125 20.06 6.15 -3.76
C LEU A 125 20.82 6.34 -5.08
N ARG A 126 20.41 7.32 -5.90
CA ARG A 126 20.94 7.50 -7.26
C ARG A 126 22.07 8.53 -7.39
N GLY A 127 22.51 9.16 -6.31
CA GLY A 127 23.62 10.10 -6.43
C GLY A 127 24.03 10.73 -5.10
N VAL A 128 25.33 10.96 -4.98
CA VAL A 128 26.07 11.62 -3.90
C VAL A 128 26.70 10.66 -2.87
N THR A 129 28.02 10.75 -2.83
CA THR A 129 29.05 9.97 -2.16
C THR A 129 29.04 9.97 -0.62
N HIS A 130 28.02 10.51 0.05
CA HIS A 130 27.99 10.65 1.53
C HIS A 130 26.75 10.05 2.22
N LEU A 131 26.01 9.16 1.56
CA LEU A 131 24.70 8.67 2.01
C LEU A 131 24.71 7.38 2.85
N THR A 132 25.88 6.85 3.23
CA THR A 132 26.00 5.60 4.03
C THR A 132 25.35 5.68 5.42
N GLN A 133 25.07 6.88 5.94
CA GLN A 133 24.56 7.09 7.31
C GLN A 133 23.29 7.95 7.39
N ARG A 134 22.57 8.17 6.28
CA ARG A 134 21.42 9.08 6.25
C ARG A 134 20.12 8.38 5.85
N GLY A 135 19.04 8.80 6.52
CA GLY A 135 17.69 8.38 6.26
C GLY A 135 17.19 7.15 7.00
N VAL A 136 16.06 6.64 6.53
CA VAL A 136 15.41 5.40 6.98
C VAL A 136 16.36 4.19 6.99
N TRP A 137 17.31 4.13 6.05
CA TRP A 137 18.21 2.99 5.86
C TRP A 137 19.27 2.82 6.94
N ALA A 138 19.64 3.92 7.62
CA ALA A 138 20.61 3.91 8.71
C ALA A 138 19.94 3.79 10.10
N THR A 139 18.61 3.67 10.14
CA THR A 139 17.89 3.57 11.42
C THR A 139 18.06 2.17 12.04
N VAL A 140 18.68 2.13 13.23
CA VAL A 140 18.98 0.89 13.95
C VAL A 140 17.78 0.40 14.75
N GLU A 141 16.99 1.33 15.31
CA GLU A 141 15.77 1.03 16.06
C GLU A 141 14.71 2.11 15.81
N VAL A 142 13.50 1.68 15.46
CA VAL A 142 12.32 2.54 15.31
C VAL A 142 11.07 1.82 15.80
N ALA A 143 10.09 2.59 16.28
CA ALA A 143 8.79 2.03 16.68
C ALA A 143 7.95 1.49 15.50
N CYS A 144 8.16 2.03 14.30
CA CYS A 144 7.49 1.59 13.07
C CYS A 144 7.97 0.18 12.68
N LYS A 145 7.06 -0.81 12.72
CA LYS A 145 7.32 -2.21 12.38
C LYS A 145 6.32 -2.69 11.32
N PRO A 146 6.44 -2.24 10.07
CA PRO A 146 5.50 -2.58 9.01
C PRO A 146 5.60 -4.07 8.65
N SER A 147 4.46 -4.69 8.34
CA SER A 147 4.39 -6.05 7.79
C SER A 147 4.64 -6.05 6.27
N SER A 148 4.37 -4.92 5.62
CA SER A 148 4.49 -4.75 4.17
C SER A 148 5.29 -3.50 3.82
N VAL A 149 6.31 -3.65 2.97
CA VAL A 149 7.18 -2.54 2.55
C VAL A 149 7.23 -2.43 1.03
N PHE A 150 7.10 -1.22 0.52
CA PHE A 150 7.09 -0.89 -0.91
C PHE A 150 8.25 0.05 -1.24
N LEU A 151 9.15 -0.39 -2.09
CA LEU A 151 10.38 0.32 -2.46
C LEU A 151 10.28 0.80 -3.90
N PHE A 152 9.96 2.07 -4.10
CA PHE A 152 9.83 2.65 -5.44
C PHE A 152 11.13 3.28 -5.92
N HIS A 153 11.60 2.96 -7.12
CA HIS A 153 12.84 3.51 -7.69
C HIS A 153 14.09 3.32 -6.80
N THR A 154 14.18 2.21 -6.08
CA THR A 154 15.27 1.92 -5.12
C THR A 154 16.40 1.16 -5.79
N ASN A 155 17.65 1.64 -5.61
CA ASN A 155 18.84 0.92 -6.06
C ASN A 155 19.32 -0.07 -4.98
N CYS A 156 18.93 -1.34 -5.11
CA CYS A 156 19.29 -2.39 -4.16
C CYS A 156 20.79 -2.76 -4.19
N GLU A 157 21.53 -2.44 -5.25
CA GLU A 157 22.98 -2.72 -5.36
C GLU A 157 23.78 -2.05 -4.24
N LEU A 158 23.30 -0.90 -3.74
CA LEU A 158 23.99 -0.17 -2.68
C LEU A 158 24.05 -0.93 -1.35
N PHE A 159 23.08 -1.81 -1.06
CA PHE A 159 23.15 -2.64 0.14
C PHE A 159 24.35 -3.57 0.10
N GLN A 160 24.58 -4.19 -1.07
CA GLN A 160 25.70 -5.10 -1.30
C GLN A 160 27.03 -4.34 -1.35
N GLN A 161 27.13 -3.29 -2.17
CA GLN A 161 28.36 -2.53 -2.37
C GLN A 161 28.90 -1.89 -1.07
N ARG A 162 28.00 -1.58 -0.12
CA ARG A 162 28.35 -0.89 1.13
C ARG A 162 28.21 -1.78 2.37
N HIS A 163 27.95 -3.08 2.19
CA HIS A 163 27.73 -4.03 3.28
C HIS A 163 26.76 -3.53 4.34
N MET A 164 25.61 -2.99 3.91
CA MET A 164 24.64 -2.39 4.82
C MET A 164 23.94 -3.48 5.64
N ALA A 165 23.76 -3.21 6.94
CA ALA A 165 22.94 -4.05 7.81
C ALA A 165 21.45 -3.95 7.44
N SER A 166 20.64 -4.89 7.93
CA SER A 166 19.19 -4.86 7.80
C SER A 166 18.61 -3.56 8.36
N PRO A 167 17.92 -2.74 7.54
CA PRO A 167 17.16 -1.59 8.03
C PRO A 167 16.12 -2.03 9.06
N ALA A 168 15.94 -1.26 10.15
CA ALA A 168 14.99 -1.59 11.21
C ALA A 168 13.55 -1.79 10.68
N ILE A 169 13.15 -1.01 9.69
CA ILE A 169 11.83 -1.09 9.04
C ILE A 169 11.56 -2.40 8.28
N LEU A 170 12.62 -3.15 7.91
CA LEU A 170 12.48 -4.42 7.19
C LEU A 170 12.53 -5.65 8.10
N ARG A 171 12.88 -5.49 9.38
CA ARG A 171 13.06 -6.63 10.30
C ARG A 171 11.79 -7.46 10.47
N ASN A 172 10.63 -6.84 10.42
CA ASN A 172 9.32 -7.49 10.57
C ASN A 172 8.55 -7.59 9.24
N CYS A 173 9.19 -7.23 8.13
CA CYS A 173 8.55 -7.20 6.83
C CYS A 173 8.40 -8.62 6.29
N THR A 174 7.17 -9.04 6.01
CA THR A 174 6.89 -10.33 5.35
C THR A 174 6.63 -10.17 3.86
N HIS A 175 6.11 -9.01 3.45
CA HIS A 175 5.73 -8.69 2.08
C HIS A 175 6.55 -7.51 1.56
N LEU A 176 7.48 -7.78 0.65
CA LEU A 176 8.34 -6.76 0.06
C LEU A 176 7.96 -6.56 -1.41
N ALA A 177 7.64 -5.33 -1.80
CA ALA A 177 7.44 -4.96 -3.19
C ALA A 177 8.51 -3.97 -3.63
N ILE A 178 9.17 -4.22 -4.75
CA ILE A 178 10.28 -3.41 -5.24
C ILE A 178 9.98 -2.99 -6.67
N GLU A 179 10.10 -1.70 -6.99
CA GLU A 179 10.22 -1.19 -8.35
C GLU A 179 11.72 -1.04 -8.66
N PRO A 180 12.35 -2.05 -9.30
CA PRO A 180 13.79 -2.07 -9.46
C PRO A 180 14.25 -1.03 -10.48
N THR A 181 15.41 -0.44 -10.20
CA THR A 181 16.04 0.52 -11.11
C THR A 181 16.88 -0.16 -12.19
N SER A 182 17.37 -1.37 -11.88
CA SER A 182 18.18 -2.24 -12.73
C SER A 182 17.36 -3.41 -13.27
N VAL A 183 17.85 -4.04 -14.34
CA VAL A 183 17.30 -5.29 -14.89
C VAL A 183 17.99 -6.53 -14.31
N ASP A 184 19.16 -6.35 -13.69
CA ASP A 184 19.83 -7.40 -12.91
C ASP A 184 19.25 -7.43 -11.49
N ILE A 185 18.59 -8.53 -11.15
CA ILE A 185 17.89 -8.69 -9.87
C ILE A 185 18.74 -9.38 -8.79
N ARG A 186 19.99 -9.79 -9.07
CA ARG A 186 20.88 -10.42 -8.06
C ARG A 186 21.13 -9.52 -6.86
N CYS A 187 21.16 -8.20 -7.05
CA CYS A 187 21.31 -7.24 -5.96
C CYS A 187 20.18 -7.34 -4.92
N ILE A 188 19.02 -7.88 -5.30
CA ILE A 188 17.88 -8.10 -4.41
C ILE A 188 18.15 -9.31 -3.50
N SER A 189 18.87 -10.34 -3.98
CA SER A 189 19.27 -11.49 -3.14
C SER A 189 20.03 -11.05 -1.89
N TYR A 190 20.95 -10.09 -2.02
CA TYR A 190 21.68 -9.56 -0.86
C TYR A 190 20.74 -8.91 0.17
N LEU A 191 19.79 -8.09 -0.30
CA LEU A 191 18.80 -7.45 0.57
C LEU A 191 17.95 -8.51 1.29
N LEU A 192 17.51 -9.55 0.59
CA LEU A 192 16.71 -10.64 1.15
C LEU A 192 17.50 -11.47 2.17
N ASN A 193 18.79 -11.70 1.92
CA ASN A 193 19.67 -12.39 2.87
C ASN A 193 19.77 -11.64 4.22
N ILE A 194 19.85 -10.31 4.17
CA ILE A 194 19.84 -9.49 5.40
C ILE A 194 18.42 -9.26 5.95
N THR A 195 17.35 -9.66 5.23
CA THR A 195 15.95 -9.53 5.66
C THR A 195 15.20 -10.86 5.55
N PRO A 196 15.61 -11.90 6.31
CA PRO A 196 15.11 -13.27 6.15
C PRO A 196 13.62 -13.45 6.51
N THR A 197 12.99 -12.44 7.12
CA THR A 197 11.56 -12.45 7.43
C THR A 197 10.67 -12.25 6.20
N VAL A 198 11.24 -11.78 5.09
CA VAL A 198 10.52 -11.59 3.82
C VAL A 198 10.24 -12.95 3.19
N THR A 199 8.95 -13.29 3.04
CA THR A 199 8.48 -14.54 2.44
C THR A 199 7.72 -14.32 1.14
N HIS A 200 7.28 -13.09 0.87
CA HIS A 200 6.55 -12.70 -0.33
C HIS A 200 7.27 -11.53 -0.99
N LEU A 201 7.70 -11.71 -2.25
CA LEU A 201 8.37 -10.69 -3.03
C LEU A 201 7.55 -10.32 -4.25
N ALA A 202 7.38 -9.03 -4.51
CA ALA A 202 6.82 -8.51 -5.74
C ALA A 202 7.83 -7.61 -6.45
N LEU A 203 8.04 -7.85 -7.75
CA LEU A 203 8.88 -7.01 -8.60
C LEU A 203 7.98 -6.23 -9.57
N LEU A 204 7.97 -4.91 -9.40
CA LEU A 204 7.09 -3.98 -10.09
C LEU A 204 7.82 -3.42 -11.33
N PHE A 205 7.47 -3.91 -12.52
CA PHE A 205 8.09 -3.49 -13.77
C PHE A 205 7.17 -2.61 -14.60
N THR A 206 7.73 -1.52 -15.13
CA THR A 206 7.11 -0.78 -16.24
C THR A 206 7.65 -1.32 -17.56
N TYR A 207 6.78 -1.42 -18.56
CA TYR A 207 7.19 -1.81 -19.92
C TYR A 207 8.33 -0.90 -20.43
N PRO A 208 9.39 -1.43 -21.08
CA PRO A 208 9.61 -2.84 -21.46
C PRO A 208 10.50 -3.66 -20.50
N ARG A 209 10.82 -3.15 -19.29
CA ARG A 209 11.93 -3.66 -18.46
C ARG A 209 11.82 -5.13 -18.04
N LEU A 210 10.60 -5.67 -17.93
CA LEU A 210 10.36 -7.08 -17.56
C LEU A 210 11.10 -8.06 -18.48
N TYR A 211 11.12 -7.78 -19.79
CA TYR A 211 11.71 -8.70 -20.77
C TYR A 211 13.23 -8.69 -20.79
N ALA A 212 13.84 -7.76 -20.05
CA ALA A 212 15.29 -7.65 -19.92
C ALA A 212 15.80 -8.25 -18.59
N ILE A 213 14.95 -8.89 -17.79
CA ILE A 213 15.38 -9.48 -16.52
C ILE A 213 16.43 -10.56 -16.78
N HIS A 214 17.56 -10.43 -16.11
CA HIS A 214 18.66 -11.39 -16.13
C HIS A 214 18.73 -12.15 -14.81
N ASN A 215 19.35 -13.34 -14.84
CA ASN A 215 19.66 -14.15 -13.66
C ASN A 215 18.43 -14.57 -12.84
N ALA A 216 17.26 -14.71 -13.47
CA ALA A 216 16.02 -15.04 -12.78
C ALA A 216 16.07 -16.43 -12.12
N LYS A 217 16.75 -17.38 -12.74
CA LYS A 217 16.89 -18.75 -12.23
C LYS A 217 17.79 -18.78 -10.99
N GLU A 218 18.99 -18.20 -11.10
CA GLU A 218 19.95 -18.08 -10.00
C GLU A 218 19.33 -17.31 -8.82
N PHE A 219 18.60 -16.24 -9.11
CA PHE A 219 17.87 -15.49 -8.10
C PHE A 219 16.86 -16.37 -7.34
N CYS A 220 16.10 -17.23 -8.02
CA CYS A 220 15.15 -18.11 -7.37
C CYS A 220 15.87 -19.15 -6.48
N GLU A 221 16.96 -19.75 -6.98
CA GLU A 221 17.76 -20.74 -6.25
C GLU A 221 18.42 -20.16 -5.00
N GLU A 222 18.93 -18.92 -5.06
CA GLU A 222 19.55 -18.21 -3.93
C GLU A 222 18.56 -17.79 -2.84
N ASN A 223 17.25 -17.76 -3.14
CA ASN A 223 16.23 -17.24 -2.24
C ASN A 223 15.16 -18.29 -1.90
N PRO A 224 15.51 -19.44 -1.29
CA PRO A 224 14.57 -20.51 -0.95
C PRO A 224 13.53 -20.10 0.11
N GLN A 225 13.80 -19.07 0.91
CA GLN A 225 12.89 -18.53 1.93
C GLN A 225 11.62 -17.90 1.34
N LEU A 226 11.64 -17.52 0.06
CA LEU A 226 10.48 -16.96 -0.61
C LEU A 226 9.46 -18.06 -0.88
N SER A 227 8.22 -17.83 -0.48
CA SER A 227 7.05 -18.69 -0.75
C SER A 227 6.27 -18.24 -1.99
N SER A 228 6.44 -16.98 -2.39
CA SER A 228 5.80 -16.38 -3.56
C SER A 228 6.67 -15.27 -4.15
N ILE A 229 6.82 -15.31 -5.47
CA ILE A 229 7.51 -14.30 -6.27
C ILE A 229 6.52 -13.78 -7.32
N VAL A 230 6.06 -12.55 -7.19
CA VAL A 230 5.09 -11.94 -8.12
C VAL A 230 5.80 -10.94 -9.03
N LEU A 231 5.88 -11.26 -10.31
CA LEU A 231 6.32 -10.32 -11.35
C LEU A 231 5.11 -9.50 -11.77
N CYS A 232 5.09 -8.22 -11.41
CA CYS A 232 4.01 -7.30 -11.77
C CYS A 232 4.41 -6.49 -13.01
N HIS A 233 3.74 -6.73 -14.13
CA HIS A 233 3.97 -6.01 -15.37
C HIS A 233 2.92 -4.93 -15.59
N PHE A 234 3.32 -3.66 -15.45
CA PHE A 234 2.45 -2.52 -15.71
C PHE A 234 2.42 -2.18 -17.20
N ILE A 235 1.33 -2.53 -17.87
CA ILE A 235 1.10 -2.34 -19.30
C ILE A 235 0.34 -1.04 -19.54
N GLN A 236 0.86 -0.19 -20.43
CA GLN A 236 0.14 1.00 -20.88
C GLN A 236 -0.67 0.65 -22.15
N ARG A 237 -1.99 0.46 -22.03
CA ARG A 237 -2.88 0.36 -23.19
C ARG A 237 -3.36 1.74 -23.62
N SER A 238 -3.40 1.98 -24.93
CA SER A 238 -3.86 3.24 -25.53
C SER A 238 -5.39 3.39 -25.54
N ARG A 239 -6.15 2.30 -25.31
CA ARG A 239 -7.62 2.31 -25.22
C ARG A 239 -8.08 1.49 -24.01
N PRO A 240 -8.93 2.03 -23.12
CA PRO A 240 -9.59 1.25 -22.08
C PRO A 240 -10.70 0.40 -22.72
N THR A 241 -10.56 -0.92 -22.67
CA THR A 241 -11.62 -1.86 -23.03
C THR A 241 -12.57 -2.01 -21.83
N SER A 242 -13.88 -1.97 -22.08
CA SER A 242 -14.89 -2.11 -21.03
C SER A 242 -14.84 -3.52 -20.43
N GLY A 243 -14.41 -3.64 -19.17
CA GLY A 243 -14.25 -4.90 -18.42
C GLY A 243 -12.83 -5.16 -17.89
N ASP A 244 -11.85 -4.40 -18.35
CA ASP A 244 -10.43 -4.61 -18.07
C ASP A 244 -9.97 -3.87 -16.81
N LEU A 245 -10.29 -4.37 -15.61
CA LEU A 245 -9.71 -3.78 -14.40
C LEU A 245 -8.31 -4.35 -14.12
N TRP A 246 -8.08 -5.66 -14.22
CA TRP A 246 -6.74 -6.23 -14.06
C TRP A 246 -6.71 -7.60 -14.76
N ALA A 247 -5.94 -7.75 -15.84
CA ALA A 247 -5.92 -8.99 -16.60
C ALA A 247 -4.90 -9.96 -15.99
N ILE A 248 -5.38 -11.07 -15.43
CA ILE A 248 -4.55 -12.27 -15.33
C ILE A 248 -4.15 -12.61 -16.76
N THR A 249 -2.86 -12.78 -17.03
CA THR A 249 -2.33 -13.18 -18.33
C THR A 249 -3.19 -14.29 -18.93
N SER A 250 -3.97 -13.98 -19.96
CA SER A 250 -4.93 -14.93 -20.56
C SER A 250 -4.25 -15.98 -21.43
N PHE A 251 -2.94 -15.82 -21.67
CA PHE A 251 -2.09 -16.74 -22.40
C PHE A 251 -1.43 -17.74 -21.42
N GLY A 252 -0.93 -18.87 -21.94
CA GLY A 252 -0.32 -19.96 -21.17
C GLY A 252 0.83 -19.54 -20.23
N PRO A 253 1.48 -20.48 -19.53
CA PRO A 253 2.55 -20.16 -18.58
C PRO A 253 3.69 -19.41 -19.27
N HIS A 254 4.05 -18.25 -18.71
CA HIS A 254 5.15 -17.43 -19.18
C HIS A 254 6.49 -18.12 -18.88
N GLY A 255 7.55 -17.86 -19.67
CA GLY A 255 8.86 -18.49 -19.48
C GLY A 255 9.42 -18.35 -18.05
N PHE A 256 9.24 -17.19 -17.41
CA PHE A 256 9.60 -16.99 -15.99
C PHE A 256 8.82 -17.90 -15.02
N GLU A 257 7.55 -18.19 -15.30
CA GLU A 257 6.72 -19.07 -14.46
C GLU A 257 7.14 -20.55 -14.61
N GLN A 258 7.85 -20.89 -15.70
CA GLN A 258 8.42 -22.23 -15.91
C GLN A 258 9.78 -22.41 -15.22
N LEU A 259 10.45 -21.32 -14.82
CA LEU A 259 11.75 -21.39 -14.14
C LEU A 259 11.63 -21.86 -12.69
N ASP A 260 10.55 -21.48 -12.01
CA ASP A 260 10.31 -21.77 -10.60
C ASP A 260 8.80 -21.70 -10.29
N SER A 261 8.25 -22.70 -9.60
CA SER A 261 6.82 -22.82 -9.31
C SER A 261 6.27 -21.74 -8.35
N ARG A 262 7.15 -20.99 -7.70
CA ARG A 262 6.78 -19.87 -6.83
C ARG A 262 6.55 -18.57 -7.61
N VAL A 263 6.95 -18.53 -8.88
CA VAL A 263 6.88 -17.34 -9.74
C VAL A 263 5.50 -17.22 -10.39
N ALA A 264 4.91 -16.04 -10.28
CA ALA A 264 3.66 -15.67 -10.93
C ALA A 264 3.83 -14.38 -11.72
N LEU A 265 3.43 -14.35 -13.00
CA LEU A 265 3.40 -13.13 -13.80
C LEU A 265 1.99 -12.55 -13.82
N VAL A 266 1.86 -11.33 -13.30
CA VAL A 266 0.61 -10.59 -13.24
C VAL A 266 0.70 -9.35 -14.12
N GLU A 267 -0.22 -9.24 -15.07
CA GLU A 267 -0.33 -8.06 -15.93
C GLU A 267 -1.34 -7.06 -15.37
N ILE A 268 -0.88 -5.83 -15.27
CA ILE A 268 -1.58 -4.74 -14.63
C ILE A 268 -1.76 -3.62 -15.64
N LEU A 269 -3.01 -3.25 -15.90
CA LEU A 269 -3.29 -2.14 -16.79
C LEU A 269 -3.00 -0.82 -16.09
N LYS A 270 -1.96 -0.15 -16.57
CA LYS A 270 -1.53 1.13 -16.04
C LYS A 270 -2.27 2.25 -16.74
N ASN A 271 -3.19 2.87 -16.02
CA ASN A 271 -3.49 4.28 -16.26
C ASN A 271 -2.30 5.10 -15.72
N ARG A 272 -1.82 6.13 -16.42
CA ARG A 272 -0.56 6.87 -16.15
C ARG A 272 -0.47 7.48 -14.72
N SER A 273 -0.33 6.64 -13.70
CA SER A 273 -0.42 7.04 -12.29
C SER A 273 0.98 7.07 -11.67
N ALA A 274 1.21 8.07 -10.81
CA ALA A 274 2.47 8.24 -10.07
C ALA A 274 2.63 7.14 -8.99
N CYS A 275 3.85 6.90 -8.49
CA CYS A 275 4.15 5.89 -7.45
C CYS A 275 3.19 5.98 -6.24
N ALA A 276 2.79 7.19 -5.85
CA ALA A 276 1.84 7.42 -4.76
C ALA A 276 0.46 6.77 -4.99
N SER A 277 0.01 6.75 -6.25
CA SER A 277 -1.26 6.14 -6.64
C SER A 277 -1.16 4.61 -6.60
N HIS A 278 -0.07 4.04 -7.13
CA HIS A 278 0.19 2.60 -7.04
C HIS A 278 0.29 2.14 -5.59
N TRP A 279 1.12 2.81 -4.79
CA TRP A 279 1.25 2.53 -3.37
C TRP A 279 -0.11 2.56 -2.68
N ARG A 280 -0.90 3.62 -2.90
CA ARG A 280 -2.19 3.74 -2.25
C ARG A 280 -3.12 2.60 -2.63
N ALA A 281 -3.15 2.21 -3.91
CA ALA A 281 -3.96 1.09 -4.39
C ALA A 281 -3.55 -0.24 -3.75
N LEU A 282 -2.24 -0.47 -3.62
CA LEU A 282 -1.67 -1.66 -2.95
C LEU A 282 -1.98 -1.65 -1.45
N ALA A 283 -1.79 -0.52 -0.78
CA ALA A 283 -1.97 -0.37 0.66
C ALA A 283 -3.44 -0.42 1.09
N CYS A 284 -4.38 0.03 0.25
CA CYS A 284 -5.81 -0.07 0.55
C CYS A 284 -6.46 -1.36 0.04
N GLY A 285 -5.69 -2.25 -0.60
CA GLY A 285 -6.19 -3.50 -1.17
C GLY A 285 -7.08 -3.33 -2.41
N SER A 286 -7.19 -2.12 -3.00
CA SER A 286 -7.88 -1.96 -4.28
C SER A 286 -7.10 -2.58 -5.46
N LEU A 287 -5.81 -2.82 -5.24
CA LEU A 287 -4.94 -3.63 -6.09
C LEU A 287 -4.27 -4.68 -5.21
N ASP A 288 -4.76 -5.92 -5.26
CA ASP A 288 -4.21 -7.04 -4.50
C ASP A 288 -3.30 -7.91 -5.37
N ILE A 289 -2.05 -7.48 -5.52
CA ILE A 289 -1.06 -8.21 -6.34
C ILE A 289 -0.75 -9.61 -5.79
N TRP A 290 -0.93 -9.82 -4.48
CA TRP A 290 -0.65 -11.10 -3.84
C TRP A 290 -1.76 -12.09 -4.12
N GLY A 291 -3.02 -11.66 -3.96
CA GLY A 291 -4.19 -12.45 -4.36
C GLY A 291 -4.19 -12.77 -5.85
N MET A 292 -3.83 -11.80 -6.70
CA MET A 292 -3.68 -12.02 -8.14
C MET A 292 -2.56 -13.02 -8.47
N GLY A 293 -1.40 -12.93 -7.82
CA GLY A 293 -0.29 -13.85 -7.99
C GLY A 293 -0.65 -15.28 -7.56
N LYS A 294 -1.36 -15.42 -6.43
CA LYS A 294 -1.88 -16.71 -5.96
C LYS A 294 -2.86 -17.32 -6.97
N ALA A 295 -3.85 -16.55 -7.43
CA ALA A 295 -4.83 -17.02 -8.40
C ALA A 295 -4.17 -17.43 -9.74
N ARG A 296 -3.11 -16.71 -10.16
CA ARG A 296 -2.35 -17.07 -11.35
C ARG A 296 -1.63 -18.41 -11.19
N ARG A 297 -0.98 -18.65 -10.04
CA ARG A 297 -0.31 -19.94 -9.77
C ARG A 297 -1.29 -21.10 -9.76
N GLU A 298 -2.42 -20.95 -9.06
CA GLU A 298 -3.48 -21.96 -9.04
C GLU A 298 -4.01 -22.28 -10.45
N ALA A 299 -4.12 -21.27 -11.32
CA ALA A 299 -4.53 -21.45 -12.71
C ALA A 299 -3.48 -22.15 -13.59
N ILE A 300 -2.20 -22.08 -13.24
CA ILE A 300 -1.12 -22.81 -13.93
C ILE A 300 -1.07 -24.25 -13.43
N ASP A 301 -1.10 -24.46 -12.12
CA ASP A 301 -1.03 -25.79 -11.49
C ASP A 301 -2.24 -26.65 -11.89
N GLY A 302 -3.45 -26.06 -11.99
CA GLY A 302 -4.64 -26.76 -12.44
C GLY A 302 -4.70 -27.09 -13.94
N ARG A 303 -3.67 -26.70 -14.72
CA ARG A 303 -3.54 -27.03 -16.16
C ARG A 303 -2.44 -28.06 -16.45
N ALA A 304 -1.62 -28.40 -15.45
CA ALA A 304 -0.59 -29.44 -15.54
C ALA A 304 -1.18 -30.84 -15.25
#